data_AF-A0A973EXS5-F1
#
_entry.id   AF-A0A973EXS5-F1
#
_cell.length_a   1.000
_cell.length_b   1.000
_cell.length_c   1.000
_cell.angle_alpha   90.00
_cell.angle_beta   90.00
_cell.angle_gamma   90.00
#
_symmetry.space_group_name_H-M   'P 1'
#
loop_
_entity.id
_entity.type
_entity.pdbx_description
1 polymer ?
#
loop_
_entity_poly.entity_id
_entity_poly.type
_entity_poly.pdbx_seq_one_letter_code
_entity_poly.pdbx_strand_id
1 'polypeptide(L)'
;MLVKITEDGSHTIYIPALDEHYHSIHGAIRESGLVYIDYGYKSCVTNPVRIFEAGFGTGLNALLTAIESIRDERRIFYTSMEKYPLPDEITGILNYGELTAPYGAELYKAIHNAKWNVPEKITQNFTLAKIKGDIISDPIAGEYDLVYFDAFGPDKQSDIWNMNVFEKISRATVRNGILVTYSAKGEVKRNLRSCGFKVNLLPGPPGKRHVIKAIKT
;
A
#
# COMPACT_ATOMS: atom_id res chain seq x y z
N MET A 1 14.73 -5.76 -14.02
CA MET A 1 13.89 -6.26 -12.90
C MET A 1 13.73 -7.75 -13.07
N LEU A 2 13.76 -8.54 -12.00
CA LEU A 2 13.65 -10.00 -12.07
C LEU A 2 12.47 -10.48 -11.21
N VAL A 3 11.54 -11.22 -11.80
CA VAL A 3 10.46 -11.85 -11.04
C VAL A 3 11.01 -13.05 -10.27
N LYS A 4 10.63 -13.16 -9.00
CA LYS A 4 11.01 -14.22 -8.07
C LYS A 4 9.75 -14.77 -7.40
N ILE A 5 9.79 -16.06 -7.03
CA ILE A 5 8.73 -16.70 -6.26
C ILE A 5 9.09 -16.59 -4.79
N THR A 6 8.13 -16.17 -3.96
CA THR A 6 8.26 -16.06 -2.51
C THR A 6 7.83 -17.37 -1.81
N GLU A 7 8.05 -17.49 -0.51
CA GLU A 7 7.69 -18.70 0.26
C GLU A 7 6.17 -19.01 0.28
N ASP A 8 5.31 -18.03 0.03
CA ASP A 8 3.85 -18.26 -0.07
C ASP A 8 3.38 -18.54 -1.51
N GLY A 9 4.31 -18.69 -2.46
CA GLY A 9 4.04 -18.95 -3.88
C GLY A 9 3.74 -17.70 -4.70
N SER A 10 3.52 -16.55 -4.07
CA SER A 10 3.31 -15.29 -4.78
C SER A 10 4.60 -14.74 -5.39
N HIS A 11 4.47 -14.01 -6.49
CA HIS A 11 5.59 -13.33 -7.12
C HIS A 11 6.07 -12.12 -6.29
N THR A 12 7.34 -11.79 -6.42
CA THR A 12 7.92 -10.49 -6.03
C THR A 12 8.88 -10.07 -7.15
N ILE A 13 9.25 -8.79 -7.17
CA ILE A 13 10.19 -8.25 -8.16
C ILE A 13 11.45 -7.84 -7.43
N TYR A 14 12.58 -8.41 -7.84
CA TYR A 14 13.90 -7.99 -7.42
C TYR A 14 14.45 -6.88 -8.32
N ILE A 15 14.98 -5.82 -7.71
CA ILE A 15 15.65 -4.70 -8.37
C ILE A 15 17.15 -4.78 -8.06
N PRO A 16 18.00 -5.29 -8.99
CA PRO A 16 19.44 -5.42 -8.74
C PRO A 16 20.13 -4.11 -8.38
N ALA A 17 19.69 -2.98 -8.96
CA ALA A 17 20.27 -1.67 -8.69
C ALA A 17 20.06 -1.18 -7.26
N LEU A 18 19.01 -1.67 -6.58
CA LEU A 18 18.72 -1.34 -5.18
C LEU A 18 19.08 -2.48 -4.23
N ASP A 19 19.37 -3.67 -4.75
CA ASP A 19 19.46 -4.91 -3.97
C ASP A 19 18.25 -5.03 -3.01
N GLU A 20 17.05 -4.91 -3.58
CA GLU A 20 15.80 -4.84 -2.83
C GLU A 20 14.66 -5.50 -3.63
N HIS A 21 13.67 -6.02 -2.90
CA HIS A 21 12.47 -6.62 -3.46
C HIS A 21 11.26 -5.70 -3.26
N TYR A 22 10.30 -5.72 -4.20
CA TYR A 22 9.03 -5.00 -4.04
C TYR A 22 8.23 -5.50 -2.84
N HIS A 23 8.29 -6.80 -2.56
CA HIS A 23 7.62 -7.44 -1.43
C HIS A 23 8.55 -8.45 -0.75
N SER A 24 8.25 -8.77 0.52
CA SER A 24 8.96 -9.79 1.29
C SER A 24 9.12 -11.11 0.55
N ILE A 25 10.33 -11.67 0.60
CA ILE A 25 10.63 -13.02 0.07
C ILE A 25 9.92 -14.14 0.84
N HIS A 26 9.44 -13.86 2.07
CA HIS A 26 8.68 -14.80 2.89
C HIS A 26 7.18 -14.87 2.54
N GLY A 27 6.74 -14.07 1.56
CA GLY A 27 5.38 -14.09 1.05
C GLY A 27 4.81 -12.69 0.82
N ALA A 28 4.62 -12.30 -0.44
CA ALA A 28 4.07 -10.99 -0.77
C ALA A 28 2.61 -10.86 -0.36
N ILE A 29 1.78 -11.84 -0.74
CA ILE A 29 0.35 -11.85 -0.39
C ILE A 29 0.18 -11.96 1.13
N ARG A 30 0.98 -12.80 1.79
CA ARG A 30 0.93 -12.98 3.25
C ARG A 30 1.28 -11.69 4.00
N GLU A 31 2.36 -11.01 3.62
CA GLU A 31 2.76 -9.75 4.24
C GLU A 31 1.70 -8.66 4.00
N SER A 32 1.29 -8.45 2.76
CA SER A 32 0.29 -7.42 2.43
C SER A 32 -1.06 -7.69 3.10
N GLY A 33 -1.47 -8.96 3.17
CA GLY A 33 -2.68 -9.38 3.87
C GLY A 33 -2.63 -9.02 5.37
N LEU A 34 -1.52 -9.31 6.04
CA LEU A 34 -1.41 -8.99 7.48
C LEU A 34 -1.31 -7.47 7.72
N VAL A 35 -0.40 -6.79 7.03
CA VAL A 35 -0.06 -5.40 7.32
C VAL A 35 -1.14 -4.43 6.84
N TYR A 36 -1.55 -4.55 5.58
CA TYR A 36 -2.43 -3.57 4.95
C TYR A 36 -3.90 -3.95 5.09
N ILE A 37 -4.24 -5.24 5.04
CA ILE A 37 -5.63 -5.68 5.18
C ILE A 37 -6.02 -5.86 6.65
N ASP A 38 -5.36 -6.75 7.40
CA ASP A 38 -5.79 -7.07 8.76
C ASP A 38 -5.56 -5.90 9.73
N TYR A 39 -4.38 -5.29 9.69
CA TYR A 39 -4.07 -4.15 10.57
C TYR A 39 -4.50 -2.79 10.01
N GLY A 40 -4.71 -2.68 8.70
CA GLY A 40 -5.19 -1.46 8.05
C GLY A 40 -6.69 -1.50 7.80
N TYR A 41 -7.08 -2.07 6.66
CA TYR A 41 -8.45 -2.12 6.15
C TYR A 41 -9.48 -2.55 7.19
N LYS A 42 -9.28 -3.71 7.83
CA LYS A 42 -10.22 -4.28 8.81
C LYS A 42 -10.25 -3.51 10.13
N SER A 43 -9.22 -2.72 10.43
CA SER A 43 -9.18 -1.83 11.60
C SER A 43 -9.86 -0.49 11.34
N CYS A 44 -10.07 -0.10 10.09
CA CYS A 44 -10.86 1.08 9.74
C CYS A 44 -12.35 0.69 9.71
N VAL A 45 -13.23 1.47 10.33
CA VAL A 45 -14.69 1.19 10.38
C VAL A 45 -15.53 2.18 9.58
N THR A 46 -14.88 3.19 8.97
CA THR A 46 -15.55 4.21 8.17
C THR A 46 -16.21 3.59 6.93
N ASN A 47 -17.32 4.15 6.46
CA ASN A 47 -17.94 3.79 5.18
C ASN A 47 -18.66 5.03 4.59
N PRO A 48 -18.25 5.55 3.41
CA PRO A 48 -17.17 5.06 2.56
C PRO A 48 -15.78 5.27 3.20
N VAL A 49 -14.80 4.43 2.84
CA VAL A 49 -13.38 4.61 3.23
C VAL A 49 -12.62 5.30 2.12
N ARG A 50 -11.84 6.31 2.46
CA ARG A 50 -10.84 6.92 1.57
C ARG A 50 -9.46 6.42 1.96
N ILE A 51 -8.80 5.73 1.03
CA ILE A 51 -7.49 5.12 1.23
C ILE A 51 -6.46 5.87 0.40
N PHE A 52 -5.34 6.23 1.02
CA PHE A 52 -4.15 6.69 0.30
C PHE A 52 -3.05 5.64 0.38
N GLU A 53 -2.44 5.32 -0.75
CA GLU A 53 -1.25 4.48 -0.84
C GLU A 53 -0.05 5.27 -1.36
N ALA A 54 1.04 5.27 -0.60
CA ALA A 54 2.32 5.77 -1.02
C ALA A 54 3.11 4.65 -1.72
N GLY A 55 3.11 4.65 -3.05
CA GLY A 55 3.70 3.60 -3.89
C GLY A 55 2.65 2.61 -4.37
N PHE A 56 2.19 2.75 -5.61
CA PHE A 56 1.29 1.75 -6.22
C PHE A 56 2.02 0.42 -6.47
N GLY A 57 3.30 0.51 -6.87
CA GLY A 57 4.18 -0.60 -7.17
C GLY A 57 3.51 -1.65 -8.05
N THR A 58 3.29 -2.82 -7.47
CA THR A 58 2.72 -3.98 -8.18
C THR A 58 1.19 -4.01 -8.21
N GLY A 59 0.50 -3.10 -7.51
CA GLY A 59 -0.95 -3.08 -7.38
C GLY A 59 -1.53 -4.13 -6.42
N LEU A 60 -0.69 -4.85 -5.68
CA LEU A 60 -1.12 -5.92 -4.77
C LEU A 60 -2.06 -5.42 -3.67
N ASN A 61 -1.73 -4.33 -2.98
CA ASN A 61 -2.58 -3.82 -1.88
C ASN A 61 -3.93 -3.32 -2.41
N ALA A 62 -3.95 -2.70 -3.60
CA ALA A 62 -5.18 -2.31 -4.28
C ALA A 62 -6.04 -3.53 -4.64
N LEU A 63 -5.44 -4.61 -5.17
CA LEU A 63 -6.13 -5.87 -5.46
C LEU A 63 -6.76 -6.47 -4.20
N LEU A 64 -5.97 -6.64 -3.14
CA LEU A 64 -6.46 -7.23 -1.88
C LEU A 64 -7.58 -6.38 -1.27
N THR A 65 -7.44 -5.05 -1.30
CA THR A 65 -8.46 -4.12 -0.80
C THR A 65 -9.74 -4.21 -1.64
N ALA A 66 -9.62 -4.30 -2.96
CA ALA A 66 -10.77 -4.44 -3.84
C ALA A 66 -11.52 -5.77 -3.60
N ILE A 67 -10.81 -6.87 -3.37
CA ILE A 67 -11.40 -8.17 -3.00
C ILE A 67 -12.17 -8.05 -1.68
N GLU A 68 -11.58 -7.45 -0.65
CA GLU A 68 -12.26 -7.28 0.64
C GLU A 68 -13.49 -6.38 0.53
N SER A 69 -13.43 -5.31 -0.28
CA SER A 69 -14.57 -4.41 -0.53
C SER A 69 -15.76 -5.06 -1.22
N ILE A 70 -15.52 -6.14 -1.96
CA ILE A 70 -16.59 -6.97 -2.54
C ILE A 70 -17.21 -7.85 -1.44
N ARG A 71 -16.38 -8.41 -0.55
CA ARG A 71 -16.81 -9.33 0.50
C ARG A 71 -17.65 -8.66 1.58
N ASP A 72 -17.29 -7.45 1.99
CA ASP A 72 -17.98 -6.71 3.05
C ASP A 72 -18.87 -5.57 2.53
N GLU A 73 -19.01 -5.48 1.20
CA GLU A 73 -19.79 -4.48 0.47
C GLU A 73 -19.44 -3.01 0.78
N ARG A 74 -18.24 -2.74 1.29
CA ARG A 74 -17.84 -1.39 1.69
C ARG A 74 -17.40 -0.55 0.51
N ARG A 75 -17.89 0.69 0.43
CA ARG A 75 -17.48 1.64 -0.62
C ARG A 75 -16.09 2.20 -0.34
N ILE A 76 -15.18 2.07 -1.30
CA ILE A 76 -13.78 2.47 -1.22
C ILE A 76 -13.46 3.48 -2.32
N PHE A 77 -12.85 4.59 -1.91
CA PHE A 77 -12.16 5.52 -2.79
C PHE A 77 -10.66 5.36 -2.53
N TYR A 78 -9.97 4.70 -3.46
CA TYR A 78 -8.57 4.36 -3.34
C TYR A 78 -7.72 5.29 -4.21
N THR A 79 -6.80 6.03 -3.60
CA THR A 79 -5.82 6.84 -4.32
C THR A 79 -4.44 6.26 -4.08
N SER A 80 -3.69 5.98 -5.13
CA SER A 80 -2.26 5.66 -5.04
C SER A 80 -1.42 6.72 -5.73
N MET A 81 -0.21 6.97 -5.24
CA MET A 81 0.78 7.80 -5.92
C MET A 81 2.03 6.98 -6.23
N GLU A 82 2.42 6.97 -7.51
CA GLU A 82 3.57 6.19 -8.00
C GLU A 82 4.44 7.04 -8.92
N LYS A 83 5.73 7.08 -8.59
CA LYS A 83 6.71 7.86 -9.35
C LYS A 83 7.17 7.12 -10.60
N TYR A 84 7.32 5.80 -10.49
CA TYR A 84 7.84 4.94 -11.55
C TYR A 84 6.91 3.73 -11.76
N PRO A 85 5.77 3.92 -12.46
CA PRO A 85 4.87 2.83 -12.80
C PRO A 85 5.61 1.67 -13.46
N LEU A 86 5.29 0.45 -13.02
CA LEU A 86 5.85 -0.76 -13.63
C LEU A 86 5.32 -0.93 -15.08
N PRO A 87 6.15 -1.42 -16.01
CA PRO A 87 5.71 -1.77 -17.35
C PRO A 87 4.67 -2.91 -17.35
N ASP A 88 3.73 -2.87 -18.31
CA ASP A 88 2.66 -3.88 -18.44
C ASP A 88 3.21 -5.30 -18.65
N GLU A 89 4.37 -5.43 -19.31
CA GLU A 89 5.09 -6.70 -19.48
C GLU A 89 5.52 -7.34 -18.15
N ILE A 90 5.77 -6.54 -17.12
CA ILE A 90 6.12 -7.00 -15.78
C ILE A 90 4.85 -7.27 -14.98
N THR A 91 3.89 -6.34 -14.98
CA THR A 91 2.67 -6.50 -14.17
C THR A 91 1.80 -7.64 -14.68
N GLY A 92 1.77 -7.88 -15.99
CA GLY A 92 1.00 -8.93 -16.64
C GLY A 92 1.47 -10.36 -16.37
N ILE A 93 2.67 -10.55 -15.82
CA ILE A 93 3.20 -11.89 -15.44
C ILE A 93 3.15 -12.15 -13.93
N LEU A 94 2.65 -11.20 -13.13
CA LEU A 94 2.50 -11.39 -11.68
C LEU A 94 1.27 -12.25 -11.38
N ASN A 95 1.43 -13.25 -10.52
CA ASN A 95 0.42 -14.28 -10.25
C ASN A 95 -0.58 -13.91 -9.14
N TYR A 96 -0.63 -12.65 -8.70
CA TYR A 96 -1.45 -12.26 -7.54
C TYR A 96 -2.94 -12.52 -7.75
N GLY A 97 -3.46 -12.19 -8.94
CA GLY A 97 -4.87 -12.38 -9.24
C GLY A 97 -5.30 -13.84 -9.17
N GLU A 98 -4.43 -14.76 -9.58
CA GLU A 98 -4.67 -16.21 -9.58
C GLU A 98 -4.67 -16.81 -8.17
N LEU A 99 -3.86 -16.25 -7.27
CA LEU A 99 -3.66 -16.77 -5.91
C LEU A 99 -4.61 -16.20 -4.86
N THR A 100 -5.40 -15.16 -5.18
CA THR A 100 -6.15 -14.39 -4.18
C THR A 100 -7.66 -14.67 -4.16
N ALA A 101 -8.32 -14.73 -5.32
CA ALA A 101 -9.76 -15.00 -5.42
C ALA A 101 -10.11 -15.58 -6.80
N PRO A 102 -11.25 -16.29 -6.96
CA PRO A 102 -11.68 -16.79 -8.27
C PRO A 102 -11.81 -15.71 -9.36
N TYR A 103 -12.18 -14.49 -8.97
CA TYR A 103 -12.27 -13.31 -9.83
C TYR A 103 -11.03 -12.39 -9.74
N GLY A 104 -9.99 -12.80 -9.02
CA GLY A 104 -8.82 -11.99 -8.74
C GLY A 104 -8.02 -11.63 -10.00
N ALA A 105 -7.91 -12.56 -10.96
CA ALA A 105 -7.20 -12.31 -12.22
C ALA A 105 -7.86 -11.22 -13.08
N GLU A 106 -9.20 -11.26 -13.21
CA GLU A 106 -9.96 -10.23 -13.92
C GLU A 106 -9.85 -8.88 -13.21
N LEU A 107 -9.99 -8.89 -11.88
CA LEU A 107 -9.90 -7.69 -11.06
C LEU A 107 -8.51 -7.04 -11.13
N TYR A 108 -7.45 -7.85 -11.06
CA TYR A 108 -6.07 -7.38 -11.19
C TYR A 108 -5.81 -6.75 -12.56
N LYS A 109 -6.31 -7.36 -13.63
CA LYS A 109 -6.25 -6.79 -14.99
C LYS A 109 -7.00 -5.46 -15.07
N ALA A 110 -8.20 -5.35 -14.48
CA ALA A 110 -8.97 -4.11 -14.46
C ALA A 110 -8.22 -2.98 -13.71
N ILE A 111 -7.59 -3.30 -12.57
CA ILE A 111 -6.77 -2.37 -11.79
C ILE A 111 -5.59 -1.82 -12.62
N HIS A 112 -4.89 -2.69 -13.36
CA HIS A 112 -3.75 -2.26 -14.19
C HIS A 112 -4.20 -1.49 -15.44
N ASN A 113 -5.32 -1.86 -16.05
CA ASN A 113 -5.89 -1.16 -17.21
C ASN A 113 -6.50 0.22 -16.88
N ALA A 114 -6.84 0.48 -15.63
CA ALA A 114 -7.34 1.78 -15.20
C ALA A 114 -6.36 2.91 -15.59
N LYS A 115 -6.87 4.02 -16.12
CA LYS A 115 -6.02 5.12 -16.56
C LYS A 115 -5.36 5.83 -15.38
N TRP A 116 -4.19 6.37 -15.65
CA TRP A 116 -3.49 7.24 -14.71
C TRP A 116 -4.14 8.63 -14.65
N ASN A 117 -4.02 9.26 -13.49
CA ASN A 117 -4.43 10.62 -13.16
C ASN A 117 -5.94 10.91 -13.26
N VAL A 118 -6.77 9.86 -13.35
CA VAL A 118 -8.23 9.98 -13.31
C VAL A 118 -8.80 8.89 -12.39
N PRO A 119 -9.86 9.19 -11.62
CA PRO A 119 -10.59 8.16 -10.89
C PRO A 119 -11.35 7.25 -11.86
N GLU A 120 -11.17 5.94 -11.72
CA GLU A 120 -11.91 4.92 -12.46
C GLU A 120 -12.64 3.97 -11.53
N LYS A 121 -13.89 3.68 -11.87
CA LYS A 121 -14.70 2.69 -11.14
C LYS A 121 -14.29 1.30 -11.61
N ILE A 122 -13.63 0.53 -10.74
CA ILE A 122 -13.17 -0.84 -11.03
C ILE A 122 -14.27 -1.84 -10.75
N THR A 123 -14.98 -1.67 -9.63
CA THR A 123 -16.12 -2.49 -9.24
C THR A 123 -17.26 -1.60 -8.75
N GLN A 124 -18.40 -2.18 -8.37
CA GLN A 124 -19.50 -1.41 -7.77
C GLN A 124 -19.06 -0.64 -6.52
N ASN A 125 -18.13 -1.19 -5.74
CA ASN A 125 -17.73 -0.69 -4.43
C ASN A 125 -16.31 -0.12 -4.41
N PHE A 126 -15.54 -0.23 -5.50
CA PHE A 126 -14.13 0.19 -5.53
C PHE A 126 -13.84 1.15 -6.68
N THR A 127 -13.49 2.39 -6.33
CA THR A 127 -12.99 3.40 -7.27
C THR A 127 -11.50 3.61 -7.03
N LEU A 128 -10.71 3.54 -8.10
CA LEU A 128 -9.25 3.67 -8.07
C LEU A 128 -8.80 4.93 -8.81
N ALA A 129 -8.00 5.77 -8.16
CA ALA A 129 -7.24 6.83 -8.79
C ALA A 129 -5.74 6.51 -8.67
N LYS A 130 -5.10 6.13 -9.78
CA LYS A 130 -3.65 5.95 -9.84
C LYS A 130 -3.00 7.26 -10.28
N ILE A 131 -2.21 7.90 -9.42
CA ILE A 131 -1.57 9.17 -9.71
C ILE A 131 -0.10 8.94 -10.06
N LYS A 132 0.31 9.39 -11.25
CA LYS A 132 1.71 9.39 -11.63
C LYS A 132 2.36 10.66 -11.07
N GLY A 133 3.09 10.51 -9.98
CA GLY A 133 3.62 11.63 -9.21
C GLY A 133 4.66 11.20 -8.19
N ASP A 134 5.39 12.16 -7.65
CA ASP A 134 6.42 11.95 -6.65
C ASP A 134 5.95 12.45 -5.29
N ILE A 135 5.72 11.55 -4.34
CA ILE A 135 5.30 11.89 -2.98
C ILE A 135 6.31 12.79 -2.25
N ILE A 136 7.55 12.95 -2.72
CA ILE A 136 8.52 13.88 -2.15
C ILE A 136 8.23 15.32 -2.59
N SER A 137 8.01 15.56 -3.88
CA SER A 137 7.77 16.91 -4.43
C SER A 137 6.31 17.31 -4.44
N ASP A 138 5.41 16.36 -4.67
CA ASP A 138 4.04 16.64 -5.03
C ASP A 138 3.14 16.71 -3.77
N PRO A 139 2.05 17.49 -3.83
CA PRO A 139 1.09 17.53 -2.74
C PRO A 139 0.24 16.25 -2.71
N ILE A 140 -0.14 15.83 -1.50
CA ILE A 140 -1.16 14.81 -1.31
C ILE A 140 -2.49 15.53 -1.19
N ALA A 141 -3.30 15.48 -2.25
CA ALA A 141 -4.61 16.12 -2.27
C ALA A 141 -5.68 15.25 -1.59
N GLY A 142 -6.60 15.89 -0.88
CA GLY A 142 -7.72 15.24 -0.21
C GLY A 142 -7.45 14.92 1.26
N GLU A 143 -8.37 14.16 1.83
CA GLU A 143 -8.29 13.65 3.19
C GLU A 143 -8.57 12.15 3.18
N TYR A 144 -7.86 11.40 4.02
CA TYR A 144 -7.85 9.95 4.02
C TYR A 144 -8.12 9.39 5.40
N ASP A 145 -8.91 8.33 5.44
CA ASP A 145 -9.30 7.59 6.64
C ASP A 145 -8.25 6.51 6.95
N LEU A 146 -7.55 6.04 5.92
CA LEU A 146 -6.54 4.99 6.00
C LEU A 146 -5.39 5.28 5.02
N VAL A 147 -4.16 5.11 5.49
CA VAL A 147 -2.93 5.29 4.73
C VAL A 147 -2.13 3.98 4.72
N TYR A 148 -1.83 3.49 3.52
CA TYR A 148 -0.84 2.45 3.29
C TYR A 148 0.47 3.10 2.92
N PHE A 149 1.43 3.05 3.84
CA PHE A 149 2.76 3.58 3.57
C PHE A 149 3.69 2.43 3.17
N ASP A 150 3.67 2.13 1.86
CA ASP A 150 4.33 0.97 1.24
C ASP A 150 5.43 1.38 0.26
N ALA A 151 6.44 2.06 0.80
CA ALA A 151 7.62 2.44 0.06
C ALA A 151 8.75 1.42 0.24
N PHE A 152 9.76 1.44 -0.64
CA PHE A 152 11.00 0.70 -0.41
C PHE A 152 11.64 1.08 0.93
N GLY A 153 12.37 0.14 1.52
CA GLY A 153 12.86 0.24 2.89
C GLY A 153 13.69 1.51 3.13
N PRO A 154 13.73 2.05 4.37
CA PRO A 154 14.43 3.30 4.65
C PRO A 154 15.93 3.29 4.32
N ASP A 155 16.58 2.12 4.24
CA ASP A 155 17.99 2.04 3.85
C ASP A 155 18.19 2.15 2.34
N LYS A 156 17.14 1.87 1.54
CA LYS A 156 17.18 1.85 0.08
C LYS A 156 16.62 3.12 -0.54
N GLN A 157 15.63 3.72 0.11
CA GLN A 157 14.99 4.96 -0.34
C GLN A 157 14.76 5.91 0.83
N SER A 158 15.82 6.37 1.49
CA SER A 158 15.74 7.23 2.69
C SER A 158 14.86 8.47 2.50
N ASP A 159 14.85 9.04 1.30
CA ASP A 159 14.19 10.32 1.01
C ASP A 159 12.68 10.27 1.19
N ILE A 160 12.03 9.11 1.00
CA ILE A 160 10.58 8.98 1.21
C ILE A 160 10.22 8.89 2.70
N TRP A 161 11.16 8.53 3.57
CA TRP A 161 10.95 8.37 5.02
C TRP A 161 11.30 9.62 5.83
N ASN A 162 11.52 10.75 5.15
CA ASN A 162 11.87 12.01 5.81
C ASN A 162 10.64 12.67 6.49
N MET A 163 10.91 13.63 7.38
CA MET A 163 9.86 14.32 8.14
C MET A 163 8.85 15.03 7.24
N ASN A 164 9.30 15.68 6.16
CA ASN A 164 8.42 16.44 5.25
C ASN A 164 7.35 15.53 4.59
N VAL A 165 7.71 14.31 4.22
CA VAL A 165 6.73 13.33 3.70
C VAL A 165 5.72 12.94 4.79
N PHE A 166 6.18 12.65 6.00
CA PHE A 166 5.27 12.33 7.12
C PHE A 166 4.36 13.50 7.51
N GLU A 167 4.82 14.74 7.41
CA GLU A 167 3.99 15.92 7.61
C GLU A 167 2.90 16.04 6.54
N LYS A 168 3.23 15.79 5.27
CA LYS A 168 2.24 15.76 4.17
C LYS A 168 1.18 14.69 4.42
N ILE A 169 1.60 13.49 4.79
CA ILE A 169 0.69 12.38 5.10
C ILE A 169 -0.18 12.74 6.31
N SER A 170 0.41 13.29 7.36
CA SER A 170 -0.32 13.76 8.54
C SER A 170 -1.39 14.79 8.21
N ARG A 171 -1.07 15.78 7.35
CA ARG A 171 -2.03 16.80 6.92
C ARG A 171 -3.18 16.21 6.09
N ALA A 172 -2.88 15.17 5.30
CA ALA A 172 -3.88 14.48 4.49
C ALA A 172 -4.64 13.38 5.27
N THR A 173 -4.29 13.09 6.52
CA THR A 173 -4.96 12.06 7.33
C THR A 173 -5.95 12.69 8.28
N VAL A 174 -7.21 12.25 8.27
CA VAL A 174 -8.23 12.77 9.19
C VAL A 174 -7.91 12.41 10.64
N ARG A 175 -8.50 13.12 11.59
CA ARG A 175 -8.45 12.74 13.00
C ARG A 175 -9.02 11.32 13.18
N ASN A 176 -8.33 10.50 13.98
CA ASN A 176 -8.55 9.07 14.13
C ASN A 176 -8.28 8.22 12.88
N GLY A 177 -7.78 8.82 11.79
CA GLY A 177 -7.32 8.09 10.62
C GLY A 177 -6.12 7.19 10.93
N ILE A 178 -6.00 6.09 10.20
CA ILE A 178 -5.03 5.03 10.46
C ILE A 178 -3.91 5.11 9.42
N LEU A 179 -2.67 4.89 9.84
CA LEU A 179 -1.54 4.62 8.96
C LEU A 179 -0.95 3.26 9.31
N VAL A 180 -0.71 2.43 8.30
CA VAL A 180 -0.01 1.16 8.44
C VAL A 180 1.21 1.10 7.53
N THR A 181 2.27 0.44 8.03
CA THR A 181 3.50 0.20 7.25
C THR A 181 4.24 -1.01 7.81
N TYR A 182 4.91 -1.74 6.92
CA TYR A 182 5.75 -2.87 7.33
C TYR A 182 7.01 -2.43 8.11
N SER A 183 7.44 -1.17 7.96
CA SER A 183 8.71 -0.69 8.54
C SER A 183 8.53 -0.27 10.00
N ALA A 184 9.26 -0.92 10.92
CA ALA A 184 9.25 -0.61 12.36
C ALA A 184 10.50 0.12 12.87
N LYS A 185 11.26 0.78 11.97
CA LYS A 185 12.52 1.45 12.31
C LYS A 185 12.34 2.59 13.31
N GLY A 186 13.41 2.87 14.06
CA GLY A 186 13.44 3.90 15.10
C GLY A 186 13.02 5.28 14.59
N GLU A 187 13.55 5.68 13.45
CA GLU A 187 13.27 6.98 12.82
C GLU A 187 11.82 7.13 12.38
N VAL A 188 11.26 6.11 11.73
CA VAL A 188 9.85 6.07 11.30
C VAL A 188 8.91 6.31 12.49
N LYS A 189 9.16 5.64 13.61
CA LYS A 189 8.37 5.84 14.84
C LYS A 189 8.48 7.26 15.40
N ARG A 190 9.67 7.87 15.34
CA ARG A 190 9.88 9.25 15.80
C ARG A 190 9.15 10.24 14.89
N ASN A 191 9.29 10.11 13.58
CA ASN A 191 8.67 11.01 12.61
C ASN A 191 7.14 10.95 12.71
N LEU A 192 6.56 9.74 12.79
CA LEU A 192 5.12 9.58 13.01
C LEU A 192 4.63 10.26 14.29
N ARG A 193 5.34 10.10 15.42
CA ARG A 193 4.97 10.76 16.69
C ARG A 193 5.06 12.27 16.59
N SER A 194 6.12 12.80 15.98
CA SER A 194 6.28 14.25 15.75
C SER A 194 5.17 14.81 14.86
N CYS A 195 4.65 13.99 13.94
CA CYS A 195 3.52 14.33 13.08
C CYS A 195 2.15 14.07 13.73
N GLY A 196 2.07 13.90 15.05
CA GLY A 196 0.80 13.75 15.77
C GLY A 196 0.11 12.41 15.53
N PHE A 197 0.88 11.34 15.33
CA PHE A 197 0.35 9.97 15.36
C PHE A 197 0.70 9.26 16.66
N LYS A 198 -0.28 8.54 17.22
CA LYS A 198 -0.07 7.54 18.25
C LYS A 198 0.38 6.23 17.61
N VAL A 199 1.66 5.89 17.77
CA VAL A 199 2.30 4.70 17.18
C VAL A 199 2.10 3.46 18.06
N ASN A 200 1.54 2.39 17.48
CA ASN A 200 1.45 1.06 18.10
C ASN A 200 2.29 0.05 17.29
N LEU A 201 3.06 -0.78 17.99
CA LEU A 201 3.80 -1.88 17.39
C LEU A 201 2.96 -3.15 17.43
N LEU A 202 2.82 -3.80 16.30
CA LEU A 202 2.10 -5.07 16.15
C LEU A 202 3.07 -6.18 15.73
N PRO A 203 2.78 -7.45 16.02
CA PRO A 203 3.56 -8.58 15.52
C PRO A 203 3.71 -8.51 14.00
N GLY A 204 4.92 -8.73 13.50
CA GLY A 204 5.18 -8.75 12.06
C GLY A 204 4.94 -10.12 11.41
N PRO A 205 4.89 -10.17 10.06
CA PRO A 205 4.87 -11.42 9.31
C PRO A 205 6.22 -12.16 9.42
N PRO A 206 6.34 -13.41 8.93
CA PRO A 206 7.61 -14.13 8.87
C PRO A 206 8.75 -13.26 8.30
N GLY A 207 9.90 -13.26 8.97
CA GLY A 207 11.04 -12.41 8.65
C GLY A 207 11.02 -11.00 9.26
N LYS A 208 9.91 -10.55 9.88
CA LYS A 208 9.82 -9.24 10.55
C LYS A 208 9.27 -9.38 11.97
N ARG A 209 9.97 -8.79 12.95
CA ARG A 209 9.54 -8.83 14.36
C ARG A 209 8.30 -7.98 14.63
N HIS A 210 8.27 -6.78 14.06
CA HIS A 210 7.18 -5.83 14.28
C HIS A 210 6.84 -5.06 13.00
N VAL A 211 5.60 -4.61 12.93
CA VAL A 211 5.09 -3.63 11.96
C VAL A 211 4.41 -2.49 12.71
N ILE A 212 4.11 -1.38 12.03
CA ILE A 212 3.50 -0.20 12.65
C ILE A 212 2.03 -0.09 12.23
N LYS A 213 1.18 0.14 13.23
CA LYS A 213 -0.13 0.78 13.07
C LYS A 213 -0.16 2.07 13.88
N ALA A 214 -0.38 3.20 13.24
CA ALA A 214 -0.40 4.52 13.85
C ALA A 214 -1.78 5.17 13.67
N ILE A 215 -2.24 5.90 14.69
CA ILE A 215 -3.56 6.57 14.67
C ILE A 215 -3.35 8.07 14.81
N LYS A 216 -3.92 8.86 13.91
CA LYS A 216 -3.83 10.31 13.92
C LYS A 216 -4.62 10.89 15.09
N THR A 217 -3.97 11.64 15.98
CA THR A 217 -4.58 12.20 17.20
C THR A 217 -5.17 13.59 17.01
#